data_AF-A0A8C8DHB2-F1
#
_entry.id   AF-A0A8C8DHB2-F1
#
_cell.length_a   1.000
_cell.length_b   1.000
_cell.length_c   1.000
_cell.angle_alpha   90.00
_cell.angle_beta   90.00
_cell.angle_gamma   90.00
#
_symmetry.space_group_name_H-M   'P 1'
#
loop_
_entity.id
_entity.type
_entity.pdbx_description
1 polymer ?
#
loop_
_entity_poly.entity_id
_entity_poly.type
_entity_poly.pdbx_seq_one_letter_code
_entity_poly.pdbx_strand_id
1 'polypeptide(L)'
;MSSLSGKVQTVLGPVDADLLGCTMTHEHLAVNASFCDFPAPPGAEPEPENPFQMQHMHWLRQNPYSCRENLQLQQETGAVRDELLAYRKAGGGSIVENTTTGIDRDLPTLKQLAKDTGVHIIAGAGFYIDCTHSDATRKMSVEKLTDVIVSEVLHGADGTDIRCGVIGEIGTSWPITDSETKVLRATAHAQAQLGCPVIIHPGRSPAAPAEILRILQEAGGDISKTVMSHLDR
;
A
#
# COMPACT_ATOMS: atom_id res chain seq x y z
N MET A 1 14.12 -14.62 -22.35
CA MET A 1 13.22 -14.28 -21.22
C MET A 1 14.10 -13.93 -20.03
N SER A 2 13.77 -12.87 -19.28
CA SER A 2 14.50 -12.51 -18.05
C SER A 2 14.52 -13.70 -17.09
N SER A 3 15.61 -13.86 -16.32
CA SER A 3 15.73 -14.90 -15.28
C SER A 3 14.67 -14.79 -14.16
N LEU A 4 13.97 -13.66 -14.09
CA LEU A 4 12.89 -13.38 -13.14
C LEU A 4 11.49 -13.64 -13.71
N SER A 5 11.37 -14.03 -14.99
CA SER A 5 10.06 -14.35 -15.58
C SER A 5 9.41 -15.53 -14.85
N GLY A 6 8.13 -15.40 -14.50
CA GLY A 6 7.39 -16.41 -13.73
C GLY A 6 7.65 -16.39 -12.21
N LYS A 7 8.46 -15.44 -11.72
CA LYS A 7 8.74 -15.26 -10.30
C LYS A 7 8.10 -14.00 -9.75
N VAL A 8 7.78 -14.03 -8.45
CA VAL A 8 7.26 -12.90 -7.68
C VAL A 8 8.25 -12.54 -6.59
N GLN A 9 8.60 -11.27 -6.51
CA GLN A 9 9.52 -10.76 -5.49
C GLN A 9 8.77 -10.58 -4.17
N THR A 10 9.20 -11.30 -3.14
CA THR A 10 8.72 -11.14 -1.75
C THR A 10 9.77 -10.40 -0.91
N VAL A 11 9.45 -10.02 0.31
CA VAL A 11 10.43 -9.45 1.27
C VAL A 11 11.56 -10.42 1.65
N LEU A 12 11.41 -11.72 1.35
CA LEU A 12 12.43 -12.74 1.54
C LEU A 12 13.18 -13.13 0.26
N GLY A 13 12.83 -12.52 -0.88
CA GLY A 13 13.41 -12.85 -2.18
C GLY A 13 12.38 -13.37 -3.19
N PRO A 14 12.84 -13.74 -4.39
CA PRO A 14 11.98 -14.23 -5.45
C PRO A 14 11.45 -15.64 -5.15
N VAL A 15 10.17 -15.85 -5.41
CA VAL A 15 9.44 -17.12 -5.27
C VAL A 15 8.75 -17.44 -6.61
N ASP A 16 8.62 -18.71 -6.98
CA ASP A 16 7.86 -19.10 -8.18
C ASP A 16 6.37 -18.77 -7.99
N ALA A 17 5.72 -18.22 -9.02
CA ALA A 17 4.33 -17.76 -8.92
C ALA A 17 3.36 -18.87 -8.47
N ASP A 18 3.60 -20.11 -8.87
CA ASP A 18 2.78 -21.28 -8.50
C ASP A 18 2.87 -21.64 -7.00
N LEU A 19 3.86 -21.09 -6.27
CA LEU A 19 4.04 -21.31 -4.84
C LEU A 19 3.33 -20.25 -3.98
N LEU A 20 2.75 -19.20 -4.57
CA LEU A 20 2.08 -18.13 -3.81
C LEU A 20 0.84 -18.61 -3.06
N GLY A 21 0.15 -19.64 -3.55
CA GLY A 21 -1.09 -20.15 -2.96
C GLY A 21 -2.22 -19.11 -2.95
N CYS A 22 -3.17 -19.27 -2.02
CA CYS A 22 -4.23 -18.29 -1.82
C CYS A 22 -3.62 -16.93 -1.44
N THR A 23 -4.01 -15.86 -2.13
CA THR A 23 -3.37 -14.55 -2.02
C THR A 23 -4.39 -13.46 -1.73
N MET A 24 -4.17 -12.69 -0.67
CA MET A 24 -4.87 -11.42 -0.43
C MET A 24 -4.08 -10.30 -1.12
N THR A 25 -4.70 -9.61 -2.06
CA THR A 25 -4.00 -8.71 -3.00
C THR A 25 -3.95 -7.25 -2.53
N HIS A 26 -4.59 -6.91 -1.40
CA HIS A 26 -4.57 -5.56 -0.87
C HIS A 26 -4.78 -5.57 0.65
N GLU A 27 -3.68 -5.61 1.41
CA GLU A 27 -3.71 -5.53 2.87
C GLU A 27 -2.66 -4.53 3.39
N HIS A 28 -2.79 -4.17 4.67
CA HIS A 28 -1.80 -3.40 5.41
C HIS A 28 -1.38 -4.19 6.65
N LEU A 29 -0.08 -4.42 6.80
CA LEU A 29 0.48 -5.14 7.96
C LEU A 29 1.19 -4.19 8.94
N ALA A 30 1.54 -3.00 8.46
CA ALA A 30 1.90 -1.84 9.26
C ALA A 30 1.44 -0.61 8.50
N VAL A 31 0.74 0.34 9.14
CA VAL A 31 0.27 1.56 8.46
C VAL A 31 0.04 2.70 9.43
N ASN A 32 0.33 3.92 8.97
CA ASN A 32 -0.06 5.16 9.62
C ASN A 32 -1.10 5.91 8.78
N ALA A 33 -2.35 5.85 9.19
CA ALA A 33 -3.48 6.53 8.58
C ALA A 33 -3.87 7.83 9.29
N SER A 34 -2.99 8.41 10.12
CA SER A 34 -3.30 9.61 10.93
C SER A 34 -3.65 10.84 10.09
N PHE A 35 -3.31 10.88 8.80
CA PHE A 35 -3.74 11.94 7.88
C PHE A 35 -5.26 11.92 7.60
N CYS A 36 -5.95 10.82 7.94
CA CYS A 36 -7.41 10.70 7.94
C CYS A 36 -8.05 11.03 9.29
N ASP A 37 -7.32 11.62 10.25
CA ASP A 37 -7.92 12.04 11.52
C ASP A 37 -8.95 13.14 11.28
N PHE A 38 -10.20 12.85 11.63
CA PHE A 38 -11.31 13.79 11.57
C PHE A 38 -12.01 13.84 12.94
N PRO A 39 -12.31 15.05 13.46
CA PRO A 39 -13.01 15.17 14.73
C PRO A 39 -14.38 14.49 14.65
N ALA A 40 -14.80 13.91 15.78
CA ALA A 40 -16.13 13.32 15.88
C ALA A 40 -17.22 14.37 15.54
N PRO A 41 -18.33 13.96 14.90
CA PRO A 41 -19.40 14.88 14.54
C PRO A 41 -19.92 15.66 15.75
N PRO A 42 -20.40 16.91 15.59
CA PRO A 42 -21.03 17.64 16.68
C PRO A 42 -22.16 16.83 17.33
N GLY A 43 -22.09 16.66 18.65
CA GLY A 43 -23.07 15.88 19.42
C GLY A 43 -22.77 14.39 19.51
N ALA A 44 -21.68 13.90 18.92
CA ALA A 44 -21.19 12.54 19.18
C ALA A 44 -20.74 12.40 20.64
N GLU A 45 -20.85 11.17 21.18
CA GLU A 45 -20.23 10.83 22.45
C GLU A 45 -18.71 11.03 22.39
N PRO A 46 -18.06 11.42 23.49
CA PRO A 46 -16.61 11.59 23.51
C PRO A 46 -15.89 10.27 23.23
N GLU A 47 -14.67 10.37 22.72
CA GLU A 47 -13.79 9.21 22.56
C GLU A 47 -13.60 8.50 23.91
N PRO A 48 -13.84 7.18 23.99
CA PRO A 48 -13.70 6.44 25.23
C PRO A 48 -12.24 6.19 25.58
N GLU A 49 -11.92 6.24 26.89
CA GLU A 49 -10.65 5.73 27.38
C GLU A 49 -10.53 4.23 27.11
N ASN A 50 -9.36 3.78 26.61
CA ASN A 50 -9.14 2.39 26.16
C ASN A 50 -10.16 1.98 25.07
N PRO A 51 -10.06 2.56 23.87
CA PRO A 51 -11.09 2.42 22.84
C PRO A 51 -11.29 0.98 22.37
N PHE A 52 -10.26 0.14 22.40
CA PHE A 52 -10.31 -1.27 21.95
C PHE A 52 -10.90 -2.22 23.01
N GLN A 53 -12.14 -1.96 23.41
CA GLN A 53 -12.93 -2.83 24.28
C GLN A 53 -14.30 -3.13 23.66
N MET A 54 -14.82 -4.34 23.92
CA MET A 54 -16.10 -4.78 23.36
C MET A 54 -17.25 -3.80 23.61
N GLN A 55 -17.28 -3.15 24.78
CA GLN A 55 -18.31 -2.17 25.14
C GLN A 55 -18.24 -0.87 24.31
N HIS A 56 -17.07 -0.55 23.72
CA HIS A 56 -16.84 0.65 22.92
C HIS A 56 -16.97 0.39 21.40
N MET A 57 -17.20 -0.86 20.99
CA MET A 57 -17.26 -1.26 19.57
C MET A 57 -18.29 -0.49 18.74
N HIS A 58 -19.40 -0.07 19.34
CA HIS A 58 -20.38 0.76 18.65
C HIS A 58 -19.77 2.11 18.26
N TRP A 59 -19.16 2.80 19.23
CA TRP A 59 -18.55 4.11 19.03
C TRP A 59 -17.44 4.07 17.98
N LEU A 60 -16.54 3.09 18.06
CA LEU A 60 -15.45 2.89 17.09
C LEU A 60 -15.97 2.68 15.65
N ARG A 61 -17.04 1.91 15.49
CA ARG A 61 -17.64 1.67 14.15
C ARG A 61 -18.30 2.91 13.57
N GLN A 62 -18.83 3.79 14.41
CA GLN A 62 -19.42 5.06 13.95
C GLN A 62 -18.36 6.13 13.68
N ASN A 63 -17.25 6.10 14.44
CA ASN A 63 -16.20 7.12 14.40
C ASN A 63 -14.80 6.53 14.15
N PRO A 64 -14.59 5.68 13.12
CA PRO A 64 -13.32 4.98 12.93
C PRO A 64 -12.15 5.95 12.65
N TYR A 65 -12.46 7.12 12.09
CA TYR A 65 -11.50 8.17 11.77
C TYR A 65 -11.34 9.23 12.85
N SER A 66 -12.08 9.12 13.95
CA SER A 66 -12.00 10.04 15.11
C SER A 66 -11.32 9.39 16.31
N CYS A 67 -10.72 8.22 16.12
CA CYS A 67 -9.93 7.52 17.12
C CYS A 67 -8.50 7.40 16.60
N ARG A 68 -7.59 8.11 17.24
CA ARG A 68 -6.21 8.21 16.74
C ARG A 68 -5.50 6.86 16.82
N GLU A 69 -5.71 6.10 17.89
CA GLU A 69 -5.15 4.74 18.01
C GLU A 69 -5.69 3.81 16.92
N ASN A 70 -6.95 3.98 16.47
CA ASN A 70 -7.52 3.15 15.41
C ASN A 70 -6.91 3.44 14.02
N LEU A 71 -6.25 4.59 13.86
CA LEU A 71 -5.58 5.00 12.62
C LEU A 71 -4.12 4.56 12.55
N GLN A 72 -3.64 3.83 13.55
CA GLN A 72 -2.24 3.42 13.64
C GLN A 72 -2.16 1.91 13.84
N LEU A 73 -1.46 1.24 12.93
CA LEU A 73 -1.09 -0.16 13.06
C LEU A 73 0.43 -0.22 12.98
N GLN A 74 1.12 0.06 14.08
CA GLN A 74 2.59 0.15 14.10
C GLN A 74 3.22 -0.58 15.29
N GLN A 75 2.47 -0.79 16.37
CA GLN A 75 3.02 -1.35 17.62
C GLN A 75 2.50 -2.77 17.91
N GLU A 76 1.39 -3.15 17.29
CA GLU A 76 0.62 -4.36 17.53
C GLU A 76 1.17 -5.56 16.75
N THR A 77 2.50 -5.60 16.51
CA THR A 77 3.17 -6.61 15.68
C THR A 77 2.90 -8.05 16.11
N GLY A 78 2.71 -8.27 17.42
CA GLY A 78 2.30 -9.57 17.96
C GLY A 78 0.91 -10.00 17.49
N ALA A 79 -0.07 -9.09 17.50
CA ALA A 79 -1.41 -9.36 17.01
C ALA A 79 -1.43 -9.58 15.49
N VAL A 80 -0.68 -8.77 14.73
CA VAL A 80 -0.51 -8.95 13.28
C VAL A 80 0.08 -10.32 12.96
N ARG A 81 1.11 -10.75 13.69
CA ARG A 81 1.70 -12.08 13.54
C ARG A 81 0.69 -13.20 13.80
N ASP A 82 -0.11 -13.07 14.85
CA ASP A 82 -1.11 -14.08 15.22
C ASP A 82 -2.24 -14.17 14.17
N GLU A 83 -2.67 -13.03 13.59
CA GLU A 83 -3.59 -12.98 12.44
C GLU A 83 -3.00 -13.65 11.19
N LEU A 84 -1.72 -13.39 10.88
CA LEU A 84 -1.03 -14.05 9.77
C LEU A 84 -0.91 -15.57 9.96
N LEU A 85 -0.67 -16.04 11.19
CA LEU A 85 -0.68 -17.47 11.51
C LEU A 85 -2.06 -18.09 11.32
N ALA A 86 -3.12 -17.37 11.71
CA ALA A 86 -4.50 -17.79 11.48
C ALA A 86 -4.81 -17.88 9.97
N TYR A 87 -4.42 -16.86 9.20
CA TYR A 87 -4.52 -16.86 7.74
C TYR A 87 -3.77 -18.05 7.11
N ARG A 88 -2.53 -18.28 7.52
CA ARG A 88 -1.72 -19.42 7.05
C ARG A 88 -2.38 -20.76 7.37
N LYS A 89 -2.90 -20.94 8.59
CA LYS A 89 -3.63 -22.14 9.02
C LYS A 89 -4.90 -22.37 8.21
N ALA A 90 -5.56 -21.30 7.76
CA ALA A 90 -6.73 -21.36 6.88
C ALA A 90 -6.39 -21.66 5.39
N GLY A 91 -5.11 -21.87 5.06
CA GLY A 91 -4.66 -22.14 3.69
C GLY A 91 -4.14 -20.90 2.94
N GLY A 92 -4.04 -19.77 3.63
CA GLY A 92 -3.41 -18.56 3.12
C GLY A 92 -1.95 -18.78 2.72
N GLY A 93 -1.57 -18.27 1.55
CA GLY A 93 -0.23 -18.42 1.01
C GLY A 93 0.54 -17.10 0.98
N SER A 94 -0.08 -16.05 0.45
CA SER A 94 0.57 -14.76 0.24
C SER A 94 -0.30 -13.57 0.61
N ILE A 95 0.35 -12.44 0.89
CA ILE A 95 -0.26 -11.13 1.08
C ILE A 95 0.52 -10.10 0.27
N VAL A 96 -0.19 -9.21 -0.43
CA VAL A 96 0.36 -7.99 -1.00
C VAL A 96 0.14 -6.85 -0.01
N GLU A 97 1.24 -6.36 0.55
CA GLU A 97 1.29 -5.30 1.54
C GLU A 97 1.41 -3.97 0.80
N ASN A 98 0.38 -3.13 0.90
CA ASN A 98 0.20 -1.94 0.06
C ASN A 98 0.64 -0.65 0.75
N THR A 99 1.27 -0.73 1.92
CA THR A 99 1.76 0.45 2.61
C THR A 99 2.99 0.99 1.89
N THR A 100 2.97 2.26 1.48
CA THR A 100 4.03 2.90 0.69
C THR A 100 4.57 4.16 1.34
N THR A 101 5.42 4.91 0.63
CA THR A 101 5.92 6.21 1.11
C THR A 101 4.75 7.16 1.40
N GLY A 102 4.72 7.68 2.62
CA GLY A 102 3.68 8.59 3.12
C GLY A 102 2.77 7.98 4.20
N ILE A 103 2.77 6.65 4.32
CA ILE A 103 1.93 5.91 5.29
C ILE A 103 2.72 4.90 6.13
N ASP A 104 4.02 5.15 6.27
CA ASP A 104 4.96 4.46 7.19
C ASP A 104 5.17 2.96 6.93
N ARG A 105 5.55 2.60 5.70
CA ARG A 105 6.02 1.24 5.33
C ARG A 105 7.20 0.80 6.23
N ASP A 106 7.14 -0.42 6.78
CA ASP A 106 8.19 -0.99 7.65
C ASP A 106 8.71 -2.35 7.13
N LEU A 107 9.63 -2.30 6.17
CA LEU A 107 10.19 -3.50 5.53
C LEU A 107 10.90 -4.47 6.49
N PRO A 108 11.70 -4.03 7.48
CA PRO A 108 12.25 -4.92 8.50
C PRO A 108 11.17 -5.73 9.23
N THR A 109 10.09 -5.08 9.66
CA THR A 109 8.96 -5.77 10.33
C THR A 109 8.28 -6.75 9.39
N LEU A 110 8.00 -6.36 8.14
CA LEU A 110 7.42 -7.28 7.13
C LEU A 110 8.30 -8.51 6.90
N LYS A 111 9.62 -8.34 6.82
CA LYS A 111 10.59 -9.44 6.65
C LYS A 111 10.58 -10.38 7.85
N GLN A 112 10.43 -9.85 9.06
CA GLN A 112 10.32 -10.66 10.28
C GLN A 112 9.00 -11.45 10.32
N LEU A 113 7.87 -10.79 10.03
CA LEU A 113 6.55 -11.43 9.96
C LEU A 113 6.52 -12.56 8.92
N ALA A 114 7.11 -12.36 7.74
CA ALA A 114 7.20 -13.40 6.70
C ALA A 114 7.96 -14.65 7.19
N LYS A 115 9.05 -14.47 7.96
CA LYS A 115 9.82 -15.58 8.54
C LYS A 115 9.04 -16.33 9.62
N ASP A 116 8.40 -15.58 10.50
CA ASP A 116 7.74 -16.14 11.69
C ASP A 116 6.46 -16.90 11.34
N THR A 117 5.80 -16.51 10.25
CA THR A 117 4.48 -17.03 9.88
C THR A 117 4.52 -17.98 8.69
N GLY A 118 5.56 -17.88 7.85
CA GLY A 118 5.66 -18.62 6.59
C GLY A 118 4.68 -18.13 5.52
N VAL A 119 4.03 -16.98 5.71
CA VAL A 119 3.25 -16.28 4.69
C VAL A 119 4.20 -15.49 3.79
N HIS A 120 4.03 -15.57 2.48
CA HIS A 120 4.78 -14.74 1.55
C HIS A 120 4.25 -13.31 1.58
N ILE A 121 5.10 -12.35 1.95
CA ILE A 121 4.73 -10.93 1.96
C ILE A 121 5.37 -10.23 0.77
N ILE A 122 4.54 -9.60 -0.07
CA ILE A 122 4.94 -8.86 -1.26
C ILE A 122 4.78 -7.37 -0.93
N ALA A 123 5.89 -6.69 -0.70
CA ALA A 123 5.87 -5.25 -0.37
C ALA A 123 5.62 -4.39 -1.61
N GLY A 124 4.86 -3.32 -1.41
CA GLY A 124 4.52 -2.34 -2.40
C GLY A 124 5.50 -1.18 -2.51
N ALA A 125 5.78 -0.69 -3.72
CA ALA A 125 6.63 0.48 -4.01
C ALA A 125 5.82 1.75 -4.30
N GLY A 126 6.44 2.92 -4.12
CA GLY A 126 5.90 4.20 -4.58
C GLY A 126 5.37 5.11 -3.48
N PHE A 127 4.37 5.92 -3.83
CA PHE A 127 3.90 7.05 -3.03
C PHE A 127 2.38 7.06 -2.92
N TYR A 128 1.89 7.41 -1.73
CA TYR A 128 0.47 7.50 -1.46
C TYR A 128 -0.13 8.85 -1.88
N ILE A 129 -1.17 9.35 -1.20
CA ILE A 129 -1.92 10.54 -1.62
C ILE A 129 -1.20 11.84 -1.27
N ASP A 130 -1.60 12.94 -1.92
CA ASP A 130 -0.89 14.21 -1.84
C ASP A 130 -0.65 14.72 -0.42
N CYS A 131 -1.63 14.65 0.48
CA CYS A 131 -1.46 15.13 1.86
C CYS A 131 -0.38 14.39 2.65
N THR A 132 0.07 13.22 2.17
CA THR A 132 1.17 12.45 2.76
C THR A 132 2.53 12.71 2.08
N HIS A 133 2.55 13.42 0.94
CA HIS A 133 3.79 13.77 0.25
C HIS A 133 4.61 14.80 1.03
N SER A 134 5.85 14.42 1.33
CA SER A 134 6.85 15.35 1.86
C SER A 134 7.15 16.50 0.89
N ASP A 135 7.71 17.60 1.40
CA ASP A 135 8.23 18.70 0.58
C ASP A 135 9.23 18.23 -0.48
N ALA A 136 10.04 17.22 -0.15
CA ALA A 136 10.99 16.64 -1.09
C ALA A 136 10.26 15.94 -2.24
N THR A 137 9.29 15.07 -1.94
CA THR A 137 8.45 14.38 -2.92
C THR A 137 7.75 15.37 -3.85
N ARG A 138 7.15 16.43 -3.30
CA ARG A 138 6.47 17.48 -4.06
C ARG A 138 7.41 18.22 -5.02
N LYS A 139 8.69 18.36 -4.68
CA LYS A 139 9.70 19.03 -5.52
C LYS A 139 10.36 18.11 -6.54
N MET A 140 10.25 16.79 -6.40
CA MET A 140 10.82 15.85 -7.36
C MET A 140 10.18 16.00 -8.75
N SER A 141 11.00 15.84 -9.78
CA SER A 141 10.53 15.68 -11.15
C SER A 141 9.95 14.28 -11.36
N VAL A 142 9.24 14.08 -12.47
CA VAL A 142 8.71 12.76 -12.84
C VAL A 142 9.84 11.74 -12.98
N GLU A 143 10.98 12.13 -13.54
CA GLU A 143 12.16 11.27 -13.69
C GLU A 143 12.71 10.85 -12.34
N LYS A 144 12.78 11.76 -11.36
CA LYS A 144 13.23 11.43 -10.00
C LYS A 144 12.27 10.53 -9.24
N LEU A 145 10.97 10.75 -9.39
CA LEU A 145 9.98 9.83 -8.83
C LEU A 145 10.09 8.44 -9.49
N THR A 146 10.36 8.39 -10.80
CA THR A 146 10.58 7.14 -11.54
C THR A 146 11.81 6.40 -11.03
N ASP A 147 12.94 7.11 -10.87
CA ASP A 147 14.20 6.56 -10.33
C ASP A 147 13.98 5.92 -8.96
N VAL A 148 13.20 6.57 -8.08
CA VAL A 148 12.86 6.03 -6.75
C VAL A 148 12.08 4.72 -6.88
N ILE A 149 10.96 4.71 -7.61
CA ILE A 149 10.12 3.50 -7.76
C ILE A 149 10.94 2.35 -8.38
N VAL A 150 11.76 2.64 -9.39
CA VAL A 150 12.62 1.63 -10.03
C VAL A 150 13.66 1.08 -9.04
N SER A 151 14.26 1.94 -8.22
CA SER A 151 15.22 1.51 -7.20
C SER A 151 14.57 0.63 -6.14
N GLU A 152 13.37 0.96 -5.67
CA GLU A 152 12.63 0.17 -4.67
C GLU A 152 12.36 -1.27 -5.16
N VAL A 153 12.10 -1.43 -6.46
CA VAL A 153 11.84 -2.74 -7.08
C VAL A 153 13.14 -3.50 -7.40
N LEU A 154 14.18 -2.82 -7.87
CA LEU A 154 15.41 -3.50 -8.37
C LEU A 154 16.49 -3.69 -7.31
N HIS A 155 16.62 -2.76 -6.36
CA HIS A 155 17.78 -2.65 -5.48
C HIS A 155 17.42 -2.73 -4.00
N GLY A 156 16.31 -2.11 -3.61
CA GLY A 156 15.85 -2.09 -2.23
C GLY A 156 15.17 -0.76 -1.88
N ALA A 157 14.40 -0.77 -0.81
CA ALA A 157 13.60 0.36 -0.36
C ALA A 157 13.93 0.73 1.10
N ASP A 158 13.63 1.97 1.47
CA ASP A 158 13.71 2.50 2.85
C ASP A 158 15.07 2.31 3.54
N GLY A 159 16.16 2.41 2.79
CA GLY A 159 17.53 2.21 3.30
C GLY A 159 17.90 0.75 3.58
N THR A 160 17.09 -0.20 3.12
CA THR A 160 17.33 -1.65 3.24
C THR A 160 17.71 -2.27 1.90
N ASP A 161 18.10 -3.55 1.92
CA ASP A 161 18.28 -4.40 0.74
C ASP A 161 16.99 -5.13 0.31
N ILE A 162 15.85 -4.81 0.94
CA ILE A 162 14.57 -5.48 0.73
C ILE A 162 13.86 -4.82 -0.46
N ARG A 163 13.59 -5.62 -1.48
CA ARG A 163 12.97 -5.18 -2.73
C ARG A 163 11.46 -5.32 -2.69
N CYS A 164 10.76 -4.33 -3.25
CA CYS A 164 9.33 -4.37 -3.47
C CYS A 164 8.98 -5.29 -4.66
N GLY A 165 7.81 -5.89 -4.63
CA GLY A 165 7.34 -6.81 -5.67
C GLY A 165 6.23 -6.27 -6.57
N VAL A 166 5.58 -5.18 -6.17
CA VAL A 166 4.56 -4.46 -6.94
C VAL A 166 4.81 -2.96 -6.85
N ILE A 167 4.29 -2.20 -7.82
CA ILE A 167 4.25 -0.73 -7.72
C ILE A 167 2.88 -0.36 -7.16
N GLY A 168 2.81 0.03 -5.89
CA GLY A 168 1.58 0.47 -5.26
C GLY A 168 1.51 0.16 -3.76
N GLU A 169 0.49 0.63 -3.05
CA GLU A 169 -0.61 1.39 -3.65
C GLU A 169 -0.17 2.83 -4.01
N ILE A 170 -0.47 3.22 -5.25
CA ILE A 170 -0.25 4.59 -5.74
C ILE A 170 -1.46 5.42 -5.37
N GLY A 171 -1.25 6.44 -4.54
CA GLY A 171 -2.31 7.28 -4.01
C GLY A 171 -2.82 8.31 -5.00
N THR A 172 -4.14 8.42 -5.12
CA THR A 172 -4.78 9.58 -5.74
C THR A 172 -5.95 10.09 -4.90
N SER A 173 -6.01 11.40 -4.74
CA SER A 173 -7.16 12.10 -4.19
C SER A 173 -8.18 12.45 -5.30
N TRP A 174 -9.26 13.13 -4.92
CA TRP A 174 -10.19 13.71 -5.89
C TRP A 174 -10.52 15.16 -5.57
N PRO A 175 -10.35 16.10 -6.53
CA PRO A 175 -9.69 15.94 -7.83
C PRO A 175 -8.20 15.53 -7.70
N ILE A 176 -7.64 14.89 -8.72
CA ILE A 176 -6.23 14.49 -8.71
C ILE A 176 -5.35 15.74 -8.71
N THR A 177 -4.41 15.82 -7.78
CA THR A 177 -3.50 16.96 -7.64
C THR A 177 -2.35 16.93 -8.66
N ASP A 178 -1.61 18.04 -8.78
CA ASP A 178 -0.40 18.10 -9.61
C ASP A 178 0.68 17.12 -9.12
N SER A 179 0.84 16.96 -7.80
CA SER A 179 1.84 16.03 -7.26
C SER A 179 1.47 14.57 -7.54
N GLU A 180 0.21 14.20 -7.33
CA GLU A 180 -0.30 12.86 -7.65
C GLU A 180 -0.25 12.59 -9.16
N THR A 181 -0.53 13.59 -10.00
CA THR A 181 -0.37 13.48 -11.45
C THR A 181 1.09 13.19 -11.84
N LYS A 182 2.07 13.83 -11.18
CA LYS A 182 3.49 13.50 -11.39
C LYS A 182 3.82 12.07 -10.96
N VAL A 183 3.30 11.62 -9.82
CA VAL A 183 3.49 10.25 -9.32
C VAL A 183 2.85 9.23 -10.26
N LEU A 184 1.66 9.47 -10.80
CA LEU A 184 1.01 8.59 -11.78
C LEU A 184 1.84 8.47 -13.07
N ARG A 185 2.39 9.59 -13.58
CA ARG A 185 3.28 9.56 -14.75
C ARG A 185 4.57 8.78 -14.46
N ALA A 186 5.17 9.01 -13.30
CA ALA A 186 6.36 8.27 -12.87
C ALA A 186 6.08 6.77 -12.73
N THR A 187 4.91 6.41 -12.20
CA THR A 187 4.41 5.04 -12.10
C THR A 187 4.32 4.38 -13.47
N ALA A 188 3.73 5.06 -14.46
CA ALA A 188 3.66 4.56 -15.83
C ALA A 188 5.06 4.32 -16.43
N HIS A 189 5.99 5.25 -16.25
CA HIS A 189 7.36 5.10 -16.74
C HIS A 189 8.12 3.96 -16.05
N ALA A 190 7.97 3.81 -14.73
CA ALA A 190 8.55 2.69 -14.00
C ALA A 190 7.94 1.35 -14.44
N GLN A 191 6.62 1.30 -14.61
CA GLN A 191 5.91 0.12 -15.10
C GLN A 191 6.39 -0.29 -16.50
N ALA A 192 6.58 0.68 -17.41
CA ALA A 192 7.07 0.41 -18.76
C ALA A 192 8.51 -0.15 -18.77
N GLN A 193 9.36 0.28 -17.83
CA GLN A 193 10.73 -0.23 -17.71
C GLN A 193 10.79 -1.63 -17.09
N LEU A 194 9.95 -1.89 -16.08
CA LEU A 194 10.03 -3.08 -15.24
C LEU A 194 9.08 -4.20 -15.67
N GLY A 195 7.95 -3.84 -16.27
CA GLY A 195 6.85 -4.76 -16.58
C GLY A 195 6.10 -5.28 -15.35
N CYS A 196 6.29 -4.67 -14.19
CA CYS A 196 5.65 -5.01 -12.90
C CYS A 196 4.15 -4.66 -12.88
N PRO A 197 3.36 -5.32 -12.02
CA PRO A 197 1.99 -4.89 -11.76
C PRO A 197 1.95 -3.56 -11.00
N VAL A 198 0.89 -2.78 -11.26
CA VAL A 198 0.58 -1.52 -10.58
C VAL A 198 -0.71 -1.66 -9.78
N ILE A 199 -0.76 -1.15 -8.56
CA ILE A 199 -1.96 -1.07 -7.71
C ILE A 199 -2.24 0.39 -7.42
N ILE A 200 -3.48 0.83 -7.63
CA ILE A 200 -3.87 2.23 -7.48
C ILE A 200 -4.98 2.38 -6.43
N HIS A 201 -4.83 3.40 -5.59
CA HIS A 201 -5.85 3.94 -4.70
C HIS A 201 -6.59 5.08 -5.41
N PRO A 202 -7.85 4.91 -5.81
CA PRO A 202 -8.62 6.00 -6.40
C PRO A 202 -9.18 6.94 -5.33
N GLY A 203 -9.28 8.23 -5.68
CA GLY A 203 -10.13 9.16 -4.95
C GLY A 203 -11.60 8.71 -4.96
N ARG A 204 -12.40 9.14 -3.99
CA ARG A 204 -13.77 8.63 -3.74
C ARG A 204 -14.84 9.00 -4.78
N SER A 205 -14.45 9.64 -5.88
CA SER A 205 -15.39 10.00 -6.96
C SER A 205 -15.59 8.82 -7.91
N PRO A 206 -16.83 8.54 -8.38
CA PRO A 206 -17.07 7.54 -9.43
C PRO A 206 -16.30 7.81 -10.73
N ALA A 207 -15.89 9.06 -10.97
CA ALA A 207 -15.09 9.44 -12.14
C ALA A 207 -13.58 9.19 -11.96
N ALA A 208 -13.10 9.00 -10.72
CA ALA A 208 -11.67 8.89 -10.43
C ALA A 208 -10.98 7.74 -11.19
N PRO A 209 -11.53 6.49 -11.21
CA PRO A 209 -10.88 5.39 -11.93
C PRO A 209 -10.63 5.69 -13.42
N ALA A 210 -11.59 6.30 -14.11
CA ALA A 210 -11.46 6.61 -15.53
C ALA A 210 -10.38 7.66 -15.80
N GLU A 211 -10.30 8.69 -14.98
CA GLU A 211 -9.29 9.74 -15.13
C GLU A 211 -7.88 9.25 -14.79
N ILE A 212 -7.74 8.43 -13.76
CA ILE A 212 -6.47 7.77 -13.40
C ILE A 212 -5.97 6.92 -14.56
N LEU A 213 -6.84 6.06 -15.12
CA LEU A 213 -6.47 5.19 -16.25
C LEU A 213 -6.05 6.02 -17.47
N ARG A 214 -6.77 7.11 -17.76
CA ARG A 214 -6.41 8.04 -18.84
C ARG A 214 -5.00 8.60 -18.65
N ILE A 215 -4.70 9.16 -17.48
CA ILE A 215 -3.37 9.74 -17.17
C ILE A 215 -2.27 8.66 -17.26
N LEU A 216 -2.53 7.48 -16.70
CA LEU A 216 -1.57 6.38 -16.71
C LEU A 216 -1.28 5.89 -18.14
N GLN A 217 -2.31 5.72 -18.98
CA GLN A 217 -2.18 5.29 -20.38
C GLN A 217 -1.50 6.35 -21.25
N GLU A 218 -1.85 7.62 -21.10
CA GLU A 218 -1.19 8.72 -21.82
C GLU A 218 0.31 8.79 -21.52
N ALA A 219 0.72 8.39 -20.31
CA ALA A 219 2.12 8.30 -19.90
C ALA A 219 2.82 6.98 -20.30
N GLY A 220 2.11 6.05 -20.95
CA GLY A 220 2.64 4.79 -21.46
C GLY A 220 2.48 3.58 -20.53
N GLY A 221 1.64 3.68 -19.50
CA GLY A 221 1.36 2.56 -18.59
C GLY A 221 0.48 1.48 -19.23
N ASP A 222 0.67 0.24 -18.78
CA ASP A 222 -0.04 -0.94 -19.23
C ASP A 222 -1.20 -1.28 -18.30
N ILE A 223 -2.41 -0.94 -18.71
CA ILE A 223 -3.63 -1.20 -17.93
C ILE A 223 -3.95 -2.68 -17.76
N SER A 224 -3.41 -3.57 -18.60
CA SER A 224 -3.61 -5.03 -18.43
C SER A 224 -2.87 -5.58 -17.21
N LYS A 225 -1.96 -4.78 -16.64
CA LYS A 225 -1.20 -5.05 -15.42
C LYS A 225 -1.49 -4.04 -14.31
N THR A 226 -2.62 -3.35 -14.38
CA THR A 226 -3.02 -2.35 -13.38
C THR A 226 -4.28 -2.80 -12.64
N VAL A 227 -4.22 -2.77 -11.32
CA VAL A 227 -5.33 -3.06 -10.40
C VAL A 227 -5.85 -1.75 -9.83
N MET A 228 -7.16 -1.53 -9.96
CA MET A 228 -7.85 -0.43 -9.31
C MET A 228 -8.45 -0.92 -7.99
N SER A 229 -8.00 -0.38 -6.87
CA SER A 229 -8.49 -0.75 -5.54
C SER A 229 -9.80 -0.03 -5.21
N HIS A 230 -10.50 -0.49 -4.16
CA HIS A 230 -11.60 0.22 -3.52
C HIS A 230 -12.82 0.54 -4.40
N LEU A 231 -13.13 -0.34 -5.36
CA LEU A 231 -14.30 -0.20 -6.23
C LEU A 231 -15.62 -0.59 -5.56
N ASP A 232 -15.57 -1.14 -4.36
CA ASP A 232 -16.72 -1.51 -3.51
C ASP A 232 -17.42 -0.32 -2.86
N ARG A 233 -16.79 0.86 -2.89
CA ARG A 233 -17.20 2.06 -2.14
C ARG A 233 -18.26 2.90 -2.86
#